data_AF-A0A3D2KI12-F1
#
_entry.id   AF-A0A3D2KI12-F1
#
_cell.length_a   1.000
_cell.length_b   1.000
_cell.length_c   1.000
_cell.angle_alpha   90.00
_cell.angle_beta   90.00
_cell.angle_gamma   90.00
#
_symmetry.space_group_name_H-M   'P 1'
#
loop_
_entity.id
_entity.type
_entity.pdbx_description
1 polymer ?
#
loop_
_entity_poly.entity_id
_entity_poly.type
_entity_poly.pdbx_seq_one_letter_code
_entity_poly.pdbx_strand_id
1 'polypeptide(L)'
;MADRNFQKKKRNDVKRKRKPVMIFTGEGKNKTEKQYFLSFQEQHGKYSIQFVNTGFDTDPAGILRPRLQEADKNVKKLMAHYASIGVKWGEVDCNPMTDVTEILKELDVI
;
A
#
# COMPACT_ATOMS: atom_id res chain seq x y z
N MET A 1 -2.87 -25.86 38.15
CA MET A 1 -2.50 -25.62 36.74
C MET A 1 -3.21 -24.34 36.32
N ALA A 2 -2.49 -23.31 35.87
CA ALA A 2 -3.13 -22.03 35.53
C ALA A 2 -3.91 -22.17 34.21
N ASP A 3 -5.20 -21.88 34.25
CA ASP A 3 -6.06 -21.85 33.07
C ASP A 3 -5.55 -20.80 32.07
N ARG A 4 -5.10 -21.26 30.90
CA ARG A 4 -4.66 -20.37 29.82
C ARG A 4 -5.90 -19.85 29.11
N ASN A 5 -6.28 -18.61 29.40
CA ASN A 5 -7.39 -17.95 28.72
C ASN A 5 -6.95 -17.48 27.33
N PHE A 6 -7.24 -18.27 26.30
CA PHE A 6 -6.99 -17.92 24.90
C PHE A 6 -8.10 -16.98 24.38
N GLN A 7 -7.95 -15.68 24.64
CA GLN A 7 -8.82 -14.66 24.04
C GLN A 7 -8.57 -14.61 22.53
N LYS A 8 -9.62 -14.82 21.72
CA LYS A 8 -9.54 -14.65 20.26
C LYS A 8 -9.21 -13.19 19.95
N LYS A 9 -8.15 -12.95 19.15
CA LYS A 9 -7.82 -11.60 18.66
C LYS A 9 -9.03 -11.04 17.90
N LYS A 10 -9.47 -9.84 18.28
CA LYS A 10 -10.53 -9.12 17.56
C LYS A 10 -10.02 -8.78 16.15
N ARG A 11 -10.74 -9.24 15.12
CA ARG A 11 -10.42 -8.91 13.72
C ARG A 11 -10.75 -7.42 13.46
N ASN A 12 -10.06 -6.80 12.49
CA ASN A 12 -10.19 -5.39 12.12
C ASN A 12 -9.89 -4.34 13.20
N ASP A 13 -9.13 -4.69 14.24
CA ASP A 13 -8.69 -3.73 15.26
C ASP A 13 -7.36 -3.07 14.85
N VAL A 14 -7.45 -1.91 14.22
CA VAL A 14 -6.28 -1.13 13.73
C VAL A 14 -5.60 -0.41 14.90
N LYS A 15 -4.87 -1.15 15.73
CA LYS A 15 -4.09 -0.57 16.85
C LYS A 15 -2.74 0.01 16.43
N ARG A 16 -2.22 -0.40 15.27
CA ARG A 16 -0.87 -0.02 14.82
C ARG A 16 -0.90 1.36 14.17
N LYS A 17 -0.18 2.33 14.74
CA LYS A 17 0.08 3.62 14.08
C LYS A 17 0.75 3.39 12.72
N ARG A 18 0.16 3.94 11.65
CA ARG A 18 0.70 3.83 10.29
C ARG A 18 2.06 4.52 10.22
N LYS A 19 3.03 3.89 9.55
CA LYS A 19 4.35 4.51 9.32
C LYS A 19 4.22 5.59 8.24
N PRO A 20 4.79 6.79 8.43
CA PRO A 20 4.95 7.74 7.33
C PRO A 20 5.70 7.12 6.15
N VAL A 21 5.24 7.41 4.94
CA VAL A 21 5.83 6.92 3.68
C VAL A 21 6.69 8.03 3.09
N MET A 22 7.92 7.68 2.71
CA MET A 22 8.86 8.58 2.04
C MET A 22 9.18 8.03 0.65
N ILE A 23 8.94 8.83 -0.37
CA ILE A 23 9.11 8.45 -1.78
C ILE A 23 10.43 9.07 -2.27
N PHE A 24 11.32 8.24 -2.78
CA PHE A 24 12.60 8.67 -3.36
C PHE A 24 12.57 8.45 -4.86
N THR A 25 12.87 9.50 -5.60
CA THR A 25 13.15 9.47 -7.03
C THR A 25 14.60 9.91 -7.22
N GLY A 26 15.26 9.40 -8.25
CA GLY A 26 16.60 9.83 -8.59
C GLY A 26 16.98 9.34 -9.98
N GLU A 27 17.91 10.05 -10.60
CA GLU A 27 18.35 9.77 -11.97
C GLU A 27 19.20 8.50 -12.04
N GLY A 28 18.97 7.66 -13.05
CA GLY A 28 19.76 6.43 -13.24
C GLY A 28 19.36 5.26 -12.34
N LYS A 29 20.28 4.30 -12.13
CA LYS A 29 19.97 3.04 -11.41
C LYS A 29 19.99 3.19 -9.88
N ASN A 30 20.80 4.13 -9.36
CA ASN A 30 20.97 4.49 -7.94
C ASN A 30 21.02 3.30 -6.99
N LYS A 31 21.89 2.33 -7.31
CA LYS A 31 22.00 1.08 -6.54
C LYS A 31 22.55 1.32 -5.13
N THR A 32 23.51 2.23 -5.01
CA THR A 32 24.19 2.53 -3.74
C THR A 32 23.24 3.25 -2.78
N GLU A 33 22.53 4.25 -3.26
CA GLU A 33 21.55 5.03 -2.52
C GLU A 33 20.41 4.13 -2.06
N LYS A 34 19.88 3.29 -2.97
CA LYS A 34 18.88 2.27 -2.62
C LYS A 34 19.34 1.41 -1.46
N GLN A 35 20.55 0.86 -1.54
CA GLN A 35 21.06 -0.02 -0.50
C GLN A 35 21.24 0.70 0.84
N TYR A 36 21.79 1.93 0.79
CA TYR A 36 21.98 2.76 1.98
C TYR A 36 20.65 3.10 2.68
N PHE A 37 19.64 3.52 1.94
CA PHE A 37 18.36 3.90 2.53
C PHE A 37 17.53 2.68 2.96
N LEU A 38 17.69 1.53 2.30
CA LEU A 38 17.08 0.28 2.77
C LEU A 38 17.65 -0.15 4.12
N SER A 39 18.98 -0.12 4.30
CA SER A 39 19.59 -0.46 5.59
C SER A 39 19.22 0.57 6.68
N PHE A 40 19.15 1.85 6.33
CA PHE A 40 18.66 2.90 7.24
C PHE A 40 17.21 2.64 7.71
N GLN A 41 16.33 2.20 6.81
CA GLN A 41 14.95 1.86 7.17
C GLN A 41 14.89 0.70 8.17
N GLU A 42 15.69 -0.34 7.97
CA GLU A 42 15.75 -1.51 8.87
C GLU A 42 16.19 -1.10 10.27
N GLN A 43 17.18 -0.22 10.38
CA GLN A 43 17.70 0.28 11.66
C GLN A 43 16.70 1.16 12.41
N HIS A 44 16.03 2.08 11.70
CA HIS A 44 15.23 3.11 12.36
C HIS A 44 13.73 2.83 12.39
N GLY A 45 13.21 1.90 11.58
CA GLY A 45 11.87 1.30 11.66
C GLY A 45 10.66 2.25 11.64
N LYS A 46 10.86 3.56 11.66
CA LYS A 46 9.83 4.61 11.83
C LYS A 46 9.17 4.99 10.52
N TYR A 47 9.83 4.78 9.38
CA TYR A 47 9.39 5.21 8.07
C TYR A 47 9.27 4.01 7.11
N SER A 48 8.51 4.18 6.03
CA SER A 48 8.48 3.29 4.88
C SER A 48 9.07 4.04 3.69
N ILE A 49 10.28 3.67 3.29
CA ILE A 49 11.01 4.22 2.16
C ILE A 49 10.63 3.43 0.91
N GLN A 50 10.21 4.14 -0.14
CA GLN A 50 9.88 3.55 -1.42
C GLN A 50 10.62 4.26 -2.54
N PHE A 51 11.46 3.51 -3.25
CA PHE A 51 12.08 4.00 -4.48
C PHE A 51 11.10 3.86 -5.64
N VAL A 52 10.86 4.96 -6.35
CA VAL A 52 10.10 5.01 -7.60
C VAL A 52 11.07 5.19 -8.75
N ASN A 53 10.78 4.51 -9.85
CA ASN A 53 11.35 4.87 -11.14
C ASN A 53 10.35 5.80 -11.83
N THR A 54 10.72 7.07 -11.96
CA THR A 54 9.84 8.14 -12.48
C THR A 54 10.29 8.60 -13.87
N GLY A 55 11.32 7.97 -14.44
CA GLY A 55 11.90 8.42 -15.71
C GLY A 55 12.42 9.85 -15.59
N PHE A 56 11.80 10.77 -16.34
CA PHE A 56 12.10 12.21 -16.33
C PHE A 56 11.09 13.03 -15.51
N ASP A 57 10.04 12.41 -14.97
CA ASP A 57 9.03 13.13 -14.21
C ASP A 57 9.56 13.46 -12.81
N THR A 58 9.71 14.76 -12.57
CA THR A 58 10.05 15.36 -11.27
C THR A 58 8.83 15.96 -10.57
N ASP A 59 7.73 16.17 -11.32
CA ASP A 59 6.47 16.65 -10.79
C ASP A 59 5.78 15.57 -9.92
N PRO A 60 5.33 15.90 -8.70
CA PRO A 60 4.66 14.94 -7.82
C PRO A 60 3.48 14.20 -8.45
N ALA A 61 2.68 14.84 -9.30
CA ALA A 61 1.55 14.17 -9.94
C ALA A 61 2.03 13.17 -10.99
N GLY A 62 3.04 13.53 -11.79
CA GLY A 62 3.71 12.62 -12.73
C GLY A 62 4.29 11.38 -12.03
N ILE A 63 4.91 11.57 -10.86
CA ILE A 63 5.47 10.50 -10.04
C ILE A 63 4.38 9.54 -9.51
N LEU A 64 3.21 10.06 -9.14
CA LEU A 64 2.14 9.28 -8.50
C LEU A 64 1.22 8.56 -9.49
N ARG A 65 0.99 9.13 -10.69
CA ARG A 65 0.07 8.58 -11.71
C ARG A 65 0.30 7.10 -12.04
N PRO A 66 1.53 6.63 -12.33
CA PRO A 66 1.77 5.21 -12.62
C PRO A 66 1.38 4.29 -11.46
N ARG A 67 1.57 4.75 -10.22
CA ARG A 67 1.21 3.98 -9.03
C ARG A 67 -0.29 3.94 -8.78
N LEU A 68 -0.99 5.03 -9.09
CA LEU A 68 -2.44 5.05 -9.06
C LEU A 68 -3.02 4.03 -10.06
N GLN A 69 -2.47 3.96 -11.27
CA GLN A 69 -2.84 2.95 -12.27
C GLN A 69 -2.51 1.52 -11.82
N GLU A 70 -1.35 1.31 -11.20
CA GLU A 70 -0.99 0.00 -10.64
C GLU A 70 -1.90 -0.41 -9.48
N ALA A 71 -2.28 0.55 -8.63
CA ALA A 71 -3.25 0.33 -7.57
C ALA A 71 -4.62 -0.11 -8.12
N ASP A 72 -5.15 0.56 -9.17
CA ASP A 72 -6.40 0.15 -9.83
C ASP A 72 -6.32 -1.27 -10.39
N LYS A 73 -5.20 -1.64 -11.02
CA LYS A 73 -4.97 -3.03 -11.50
C LYS A 73 -4.98 -4.04 -10.35
N ASN A 74 -4.36 -3.71 -9.23
CA ASN A 74 -4.31 -4.59 -8.06
C ASN A 74 -5.69 -4.73 -7.40
N VAL A 75 -6.48 -3.66 -7.36
CA VAL A 75 -7.87 -3.71 -6.89
C VAL A 75 -8.71 -4.62 -7.77
N LYS A 76 -8.61 -4.52 -9.10
CA LYS A 76 -9.31 -5.42 -10.04
C LYS A 76 -8.93 -6.90 -9.84
N LYS A 77 -7.65 -7.20 -9.61
CA LYS A 77 -7.20 -8.57 -9.28
C LYS A 77 -7.79 -9.06 -7.97
N LEU A 78 -7.85 -8.18 -6.97
CA LEU A 78 -8.43 -8.49 -5.67
C LEU A 78 -9.94 -8.76 -5.80
N MET A 79 -10.66 -7.97 -6.61
CA MET A 79 -12.08 -8.18 -6.94
C MET A 79 -12.30 -9.56 -7.54
N ALA A 80 -11.51 -9.92 -8.55
CA ALA A 80 -11.59 -11.23 -9.17
C ALA A 80 -11.33 -12.38 -8.18
N HIS A 81 -10.34 -12.22 -7.28
CA HIS A 81 -10.06 -13.19 -6.24
C HIS A 81 -11.25 -13.37 -5.28
N TYR A 82 -11.83 -12.29 -4.74
CA TYR A 82 -12.96 -12.39 -3.82
C TYR A 82 -14.20 -13.00 -4.49
N ALA A 83 -14.47 -12.62 -5.75
CA ALA A 83 -15.52 -13.25 -6.55
C ALA A 83 -15.29 -14.77 -6.71
N SER A 84 -14.04 -15.20 -6.92
CA SER A 84 -13.70 -16.62 -7.10
C SER A 84 -13.95 -17.48 -5.85
N ILE A 85 -13.82 -16.89 -4.66
CA ILE A 85 -14.07 -17.56 -3.38
C ILE A 85 -15.51 -17.37 -2.88
N GLY A 86 -16.39 -16.80 -3.71
CA GLY A 86 -17.81 -16.63 -3.39
C GLY A 86 -18.10 -15.54 -2.36
N VAL A 87 -17.13 -14.69 -2.04
CA VAL A 87 -17.30 -13.56 -1.11
C VAL A 87 -17.67 -12.33 -1.90
N LYS A 88 -18.78 -11.68 -1.53
CA LYS A 88 -19.21 -10.45 -2.20
C LYS A 88 -18.29 -9.29 -1.82
N TRP A 89 -17.98 -8.50 -2.83
CA TRP A 89 -17.20 -7.27 -2.66
C TRP A 89 -17.91 -6.32 -1.68
N GLY A 90 -17.26 -5.97 -0.57
CA GLY A 90 -17.78 -5.03 0.44
C GLY A 90 -18.47 -5.64 1.68
N GLU A 91 -18.49 -6.97 1.84
CA GLU A 91 -19.00 -7.60 3.07
C GLU A 91 -18.07 -7.38 4.29
N VAL A 92 -18.59 -7.54 5.51
CA VAL A 92 -17.87 -7.26 6.78
C VAL A 92 -16.58 -8.10 6.95
N ASP A 93 -16.53 -9.26 6.30
CA ASP A 93 -15.35 -10.15 6.24
C ASP A 93 -14.32 -9.73 5.18
N CYS A 94 -14.64 -8.79 4.31
CA CYS A 94 -13.65 -8.12 3.45
C CYS A 94 -12.86 -7.10 4.28
N ASN A 95 -11.53 -7.13 4.11
CA ASN A 95 -10.63 -6.09 4.59
C ASN A 95 -11.19 -4.72 4.15
N PRO A 96 -11.45 -3.77 5.08
CA PRO A 96 -12.28 -2.60 4.80
C PRO A 96 -11.80 -1.85 3.56
N MET A 97 -12.73 -1.72 2.62
CA MET A 97 -12.57 -1.01 1.35
C MET A 97 -12.26 0.46 1.59
N THR A 98 -11.58 1.08 0.62
CA THR A 98 -11.56 2.52 0.47
C THR A 98 -12.06 2.83 -0.94
N ASP A 99 -13.12 3.63 -1.08
CA ASP A 99 -13.77 3.98 -2.37
C ASP A 99 -12.90 4.87 -3.27
N VAL A 100 -11.62 5.02 -2.91
CA VAL A 100 -10.64 5.88 -3.54
C VAL A 100 -10.51 5.59 -5.04
N THR A 101 -10.58 4.33 -5.49
CA THR A 101 -10.48 4.03 -6.93
C THR A 101 -11.70 4.45 -7.73
N GLU A 102 -12.88 4.52 -7.11
CA GLU A 102 -14.11 5.01 -7.77
C GLU A 102 -14.08 6.53 -7.83
N ILE A 103 -13.76 7.18 -6.70
CA ILE A 103 -13.59 8.64 -6.61
C ILE A 103 -12.54 9.13 -7.62
N LEU A 104 -11.42 8.42 -7.76
CA LEU A 104 -10.36 8.84 -8.69
C LEU A 104 -10.77 8.73 -10.17
N LYS A 105 -11.70 7.82 -10.51
CA LYS A 105 -12.28 7.73 -11.86
C LYS A 105 -13.30 8.84 -12.09
N GLU A 106 -14.13 9.14 -11.11
CA GLU A 106 -15.09 10.25 -11.17
C GLU A 106 -14.38 11.60 -11.35
N LEU A 107 -13.20 11.76 -10.74
CA LEU A 107 -12.37 12.94 -10.85
C LEU A 107 -11.48 12.97 -12.11
N ASP A 108 -11.59 11.98 -13.01
CA ASP A 108 -10.78 11.84 -14.23
C ASP A 108 -9.27 11.88 -13.97
N VAL A 109 -8.84 11.32 -12.83
CA VAL A 109 -7.43 11.24 -12.43
C VAL A 109 -6.77 9.95 -12.95
N ILE A 110 -7.55 8.88 -13.14
CA ILE A 110 -7.13 7.56 -13.63
C ILE A 110 -8.18 6.95 -14.55
#